data_AF-A0A1F5DLV3-F1
#
_entry.id   AF-A0A1F5DLV3-F1
#
_cell.length_a   1.000
_cell.length_b   1.000
_cell.length_c   1.000
_cell.angle_alpha   90.00
_cell.angle_beta   90.00
_cell.angle_gamma   90.00
#
_symmetry.space_group_name_H-M   'P 1'
#
loop_
_entity.id
_entity.type
_entity.pdbx_description
1 polymer ?
#
loop_
_entity_poly.entity_id
_entity_poly.type
_entity_poly.pdbx_seq_one_letter_code
_entity_poly.pdbx_strand_id
1 'polypeptide(L)'
;MEIAAEMGVEKWIVFNYLKKMRYNKDPELKQAYIDKELRAHENKLSRANLRDAKFHHMAGMTLQQRNFENMINYYKDELQVIFKSQDEYTAIAGLSKTVRNTLALNKITTGWGRNNQLTAKARGYLLLDN
;
A
#
# COMPACT_ATOMS: atom_id res chain seq x y z
N MET A 1 -16.25 12.09 -20.68
CA MET A 1 -17.70 12.01 -20.98
C MET A 1 -18.04 12.97 -22.11
N GLU A 2 -17.07 13.80 -22.52
CA GLU A 2 -17.15 14.72 -23.63
C GLU A 2 -17.22 14.05 -25.01
N ILE A 3 -16.52 12.94 -25.27
CA ILE A 3 -16.37 12.39 -26.65
C ILE A 3 -17.71 12.15 -27.39
N ALA A 4 -18.73 11.59 -26.73
CA ALA A 4 -20.04 11.36 -27.37
C ALA A 4 -20.77 12.69 -27.65
N ALA A 5 -20.63 13.66 -26.75
CA ALA A 5 -21.19 15.01 -26.91
C ALA A 5 -20.42 15.83 -27.96
N GLU A 6 -19.09 15.72 -28.01
CA GLU A 6 -18.21 16.32 -29.03
C GLU A 6 -18.49 15.77 -30.43
N MET A 7 -18.86 14.50 -30.52
CA MET A 7 -19.24 13.84 -31.77
C MET A 7 -20.73 14.01 -32.12
N GLY A 8 -21.54 14.62 -31.25
CA GLY A 8 -22.99 14.77 -31.47
C GLY A 8 -23.76 13.45 -31.53
N VAL A 9 -23.26 12.38 -30.90
CA VAL A 9 -23.87 11.04 -30.94
C VAL A 9 -24.31 10.58 -29.56
N GLU A 10 -25.33 9.72 -29.54
CA GLU A 10 -25.79 9.11 -28.30
C GLU A 10 -24.75 8.16 -27.70
N LYS A 11 -24.63 8.20 -26.37
CA LYS A 11 -23.61 7.45 -25.60
C LYS A 11 -23.62 5.95 -25.88
N TRP A 12 -24.79 5.35 -26.12
CA TRP A 12 -24.92 3.92 -26.37
C TRP A 12 -24.28 3.50 -27.70
N ILE A 13 -24.25 4.40 -28.69
CA ILE A 13 -23.62 4.18 -29.99
C ILE A 13 -22.11 3.99 -29.78
N VAL A 14 -21.48 4.91 -29.06
CA VAL A 14 -20.05 4.84 -28.72
C VAL A 14 -19.72 3.56 -27.95
N PHE A 15 -20.56 3.19 -26.97
CA PHE A 15 -20.36 1.93 -26.23
C PHE A 15 -20.45 0.70 -27.12
N ASN A 16 -21.38 0.67 -28.07
CA ASN A 16 -21.50 -0.45 -29.01
C ASN A 16 -20.29 -0.58 -29.93
N TYR A 17 -19.73 0.55 -30.39
CA TYR A 17 -18.47 0.55 -31.16
C TYR A 17 -17.30 0.02 -30.33
N LEU A 18 -17.12 0.52 -29.10
CA LEU A 18 -16.07 0.04 -28.20
C LEU A 18 -16.21 -1.46 -27.88
N LYS A 19 -17.45 -1.96 -27.72
CA LYS A 19 -17.72 -3.40 -27.54
C LYS A 19 -17.27 -4.21 -28.76
N LYS A 20 -17.57 -3.74 -29.98
CA LYS A 20 -17.14 -4.41 -31.22
C LYS A 20 -15.62 -4.41 -31.38
N MET A 21 -14.97 -3.27 -31.14
CA MET A 21 -13.51 -3.15 -31.15
C MET A 21 -12.86 -4.11 -30.13
N ARG A 22 -13.42 -4.19 -28.93
CA ARG A 22 -12.96 -5.14 -27.91
C ARG A 22 -13.14 -6.59 -28.35
N TYR A 23 -14.27 -6.94 -28.94
CA TYR A 23 -14.53 -8.28 -29.48
C TYR A 23 -13.51 -8.65 -30.57
N ASN A 24 -13.20 -7.69 -31.45
CA ASN A 24 -12.23 -7.86 -32.54
C ASN A 24 -10.76 -7.75 -32.09
N LYS A 25 -10.49 -7.62 -30.78
CA LYS A 25 -9.13 -7.45 -30.21
C LYS A 25 -8.37 -6.29 -30.84
N ASP A 26 -9.07 -5.19 -31.07
CA ASP A 26 -8.50 -3.98 -31.66
C ASP A 26 -7.24 -3.52 -30.87
N PRO A 27 -6.08 -3.41 -31.53
CA PRO A 27 -4.83 -3.09 -30.86
C PRO A 27 -4.77 -1.66 -30.34
N GLU A 28 -5.43 -0.71 -31.02
CA GLU A 28 -5.47 0.70 -30.60
C GLU A 28 -6.33 0.85 -29.35
N LEU A 29 -7.48 0.19 -29.29
CA LEU A 29 -8.32 0.18 -28.09
C LEU A 29 -7.56 -0.44 -26.90
N LYS A 30 -6.81 -1.52 -27.14
CA LYS A 30 -5.98 -2.15 -26.10
C LYS A 30 -4.90 -1.19 -25.58
N GLN A 31 -4.18 -0.52 -26.48
CA GLN A 31 -3.15 0.45 -26.10
C GLN A 31 -3.75 1.62 -25.32
N ALA A 32 -4.90 2.15 -25.76
CA ALA A 32 -5.59 3.24 -25.07
C ALA A 32 -5.99 2.89 -23.62
N TYR A 33 -6.36 1.63 -23.35
CA TYR A 33 -6.61 1.17 -21.97
C TYR A 33 -5.32 1.13 -21.14
N ILE A 34 -4.22 0.62 -21.70
CA ILE A 34 -2.91 0.59 -21.04
C ILE A 34 -2.46 2.02 -20.71
N ASP A 35 -2.54 2.95 -21.67
CA ASP A 35 -2.13 4.34 -21.47
C ASP A 35 -3.02 5.05 -20.44
N LYS A 36 -4.31 4.69 -20.38
CA LYS A 36 -5.22 5.21 -19.35
C LYS A 36 -4.83 4.69 -17.97
N GLU A 37 -4.51 3.41 -17.84
CA GLU A 37 -4.05 2.82 -16.57
C GLU A 37 -2.73 3.44 -16.11
N LEU A 38 -1.79 3.63 -17.04
CA LEU A 38 -0.51 4.28 -16.77
C LEU A 38 -0.70 5.71 -16.25
N ARG A 39 -1.50 6.53 -16.96
CA ARG A 39 -1.81 7.90 -16.50
C ARG A 39 -2.54 7.91 -15.16
N ALA A 40 -3.45 6.97 -14.92
CA ALA A 40 -4.14 6.88 -13.64
C ALA A 40 -3.16 6.54 -12.49
N HIS A 41 -2.21 5.64 -12.76
CA HIS A 41 -1.15 5.27 -11.84
C HIS A 41 -0.21 6.44 -11.55
N GLU A 42 0.27 7.13 -12.58
CA GLU A 42 1.12 8.33 -12.46
C GLU A 42 0.43 9.44 -11.66
N ASN A 43 -0.84 9.71 -11.95
CA ASN A 43 -1.63 10.68 -11.20
C ASN A 43 -1.80 10.29 -9.73
N LYS A 44 -1.99 9.00 -9.45
CA LYS A 44 -2.08 8.48 -8.08
C LYS A 44 -0.75 8.67 -7.34
N LEU A 45 0.37 8.35 -7.98
CA LEU A 45 1.71 8.55 -7.42
C LEU A 45 1.99 10.02 -7.16
N SER A 46 1.71 10.89 -8.13
CA SER A 46 1.88 12.35 -8.00
C SER A 46 1.10 12.91 -6.80
N ARG A 47 -0.18 12.53 -6.67
CA ARG A 47 -1.01 12.93 -5.52
C ARG A 47 -0.50 12.39 -4.19
N ALA A 48 -0.05 11.14 -4.16
CA ALA A 48 0.53 10.54 -2.97
C ALA A 48 1.82 11.26 -2.54
N ASN A 49 2.71 11.55 -3.49
CA ASN A 49 3.95 12.28 -3.24
C ASN A 49 3.69 13.70 -2.72
N LEU A 50 2.72 14.41 -3.31
CA LEU A 50 2.34 15.74 -2.84
C LEU A 50 1.80 15.71 -1.41
N ARG A 51 0.96 14.72 -1.09
CA ARG A 51 0.42 14.54 0.27
C ARG A 51 1.54 14.25 1.27
N ASP A 52 2.42 13.32 0.94
CA ASP A 52 3.51 12.92 1.82
C ASP A 52 4.51 14.07 2.04
N ALA A 53 4.78 14.88 1.02
CA ALA A 53 5.59 16.09 1.13
C ALA A 53 4.94 17.15 2.04
N LYS A 54 3.63 17.40 1.88
CA LYS A 54 2.89 18.30 2.77
C LYS A 54 2.90 17.82 4.20
N PHE A 55 2.68 16.52 4.43
CA PHE A 55 2.74 15.94 5.77
C PHE A 55 4.12 16.11 6.39
N HIS A 56 5.19 15.83 5.62
CA HIS A 56 6.56 16.04 6.07
C HIS A 56 6.85 17.48 6.44
N HIS A 57 6.39 18.46 5.64
CA HIS A 57 6.55 19.87 5.96
C HIS A 57 5.83 20.26 7.26
N MET A 58 4.67 19.67 7.56
CA MET A 58 3.90 19.99 8.77
C MET A 58 4.43 19.27 10.02
N ALA A 59 4.80 18.00 9.90
CA ALA A 59 5.11 17.13 11.03
C ALA A 59 6.62 16.90 11.23
N GLY A 60 7.47 17.35 10.30
CA GLY A 60 8.91 17.11 10.33
C GLY A 60 9.32 15.65 10.08
N MET A 61 8.37 14.79 9.69
CA MET A 61 8.61 13.37 9.45
C MET A 61 7.70 12.83 8.35
N THR A 62 8.05 11.70 7.75
CA THR A 62 7.22 11.08 6.72
C THR A 62 5.98 10.41 7.31
N LEU A 63 4.91 10.31 6.52
CA LEU A 63 3.70 9.59 6.93
C LEU A 63 4.01 8.11 7.23
N GLN A 64 4.93 7.51 6.47
CA GLN A 64 5.39 6.15 6.73
C GLN A 64 6.08 6.01 8.08
N GLN A 65 6.92 6.97 8.45
CA GLN A 65 7.57 6.98 9.77
C GLN A 65 6.54 7.15 10.89
N ARG A 66 5.61 8.10 10.74
CA ARG A 66 4.55 8.29 11.74
C ARG A 66 3.69 7.03 11.92
N ASN A 67 3.32 6.38 10.82
CA ASN A 67 2.56 5.13 10.87
C ASN A 67 3.35 4.00 11.53
N PHE A 68 4.64 3.89 11.23
CA PHE A 68 5.52 2.92 11.88
C PHE A 68 5.54 3.12 13.40
N GLU A 69 5.76 4.35 13.86
CA GLU A 69 5.77 4.70 15.30
C GLU A 69 4.43 4.40 15.96
N ASN A 70 3.32 4.79 15.31
CA ASN A 70 1.98 4.51 15.82
C ASN A 70 1.73 3.00 15.96
N MET A 71 2.19 2.18 15.00
CA MET A 71 2.02 0.73 15.04
C MET A 71 2.89 0.07 16.11
N ILE A 72 4.12 0.54 16.33
CA ILE A 72 4.96 0.08 17.45
C ILE A 72 4.27 0.38 18.78
N ASN A 73 3.74 1.60 18.94
CA ASN A 73 3.07 2.00 20.18
C ASN A 73 1.76 1.25 20.41
N TYR A 74 0.97 1.02 19.36
CA TYR A 74 -0.30 0.32 19.45
C TYR A 74 -0.13 -1.16 19.85
N TYR A 75 0.89 -1.83 19.31
CA TYR A 75 1.20 -3.24 19.62
C TYR A 75 2.36 -3.38 20.62
N LYS A 76 2.58 -2.37 21.47
CA LYS A 76 3.77 -2.31 22.34
C LYS A 76 3.89 -3.55 23.22
N ASP A 77 2.79 -4.00 23.80
CA ASP A 77 2.77 -5.14 24.72
C ASP A 77 3.14 -6.44 23.99
N GLU A 78 2.50 -6.72 22.85
CA GLU A 78 2.83 -7.91 22.04
C GLU A 78 4.27 -7.87 21.53
N LEU A 79 4.74 -6.70 21.11
CA LEU A 79 6.10 -6.51 20.61
C LEU A 79 7.14 -6.67 21.72
N GLN A 80 6.86 -6.25 22.95
CA GLN A 80 7.74 -6.48 24.09
C GLN A 80 7.84 -7.97 24.46
N VAL A 81 6.74 -8.71 24.38
CA VAL A 81 6.74 -10.17 24.58
C VAL A 81 7.60 -10.85 23.53
N ILE A 82 7.45 -10.48 22.26
CA ILE A 82 8.31 -11.01 21.19
C ILE A 82 9.77 -10.64 21.44
N PHE A 83 10.06 -9.37 21.73
CA PHE A 83 11.42 -8.87 21.92
C PHE A 83 12.18 -9.55 23.06
N LYS A 84 11.47 -9.95 24.12
CA LYS A 84 12.04 -10.66 25.28
C LYS A 84 12.05 -12.18 25.10
N SER A 85 11.41 -12.70 24.04
CA SER A 85 11.34 -14.14 23.78
C SER A 85 12.69 -14.68 23.30
N GLN A 86 13.06 -15.86 23.78
CA GLN A 86 14.20 -16.61 23.23
C GLN A 86 13.90 -17.16 21.81
N ASP A 87 12.61 -17.39 21.51
CA ASP A 87 12.12 -17.81 20.20
C ASP A 87 11.08 -16.81 19.70
N GLU A 88 11.53 -15.83 18.92
CA GLU A 88 10.66 -14.81 18.33
C GLU A 88 9.70 -15.37 17.30
N TYR A 89 10.13 -16.40 16.56
CA TYR A 89 9.29 -16.99 15.52
C TYR A 89 8.03 -17.58 16.14
N THR A 90 8.18 -18.36 17.22
CA THR A 90 7.04 -18.94 17.94
C THR A 90 6.19 -17.85 18.60
N ALA A 91 6.81 -16.82 19.20
CA ALA A 91 6.08 -15.70 19.79
C ALA A 91 5.23 -14.95 18.74
N ILE A 92 5.79 -14.68 17.56
CA ILE A 92 5.05 -14.04 16.46
C ILE A 92 3.98 -14.99 15.91
N ALA A 93 4.27 -16.28 15.77
CA ALA A 93 3.31 -17.27 15.29
C ALA A 93 2.08 -17.41 16.20
N GLY A 94 2.25 -17.17 17.51
CA GLY A 94 1.18 -17.12 18.50
C GLY A 94 0.21 -15.93 18.33
N LEU A 95 0.60 -14.90 17.57
CA LEU A 95 -0.28 -13.76 17.29
C LEU A 95 -1.35 -14.11 16.25
N SER A 96 -2.48 -13.41 16.35
CA SER A 96 -3.56 -13.53 15.37
C SER A 96 -3.05 -13.23 13.96
N LYS A 97 -3.65 -13.86 12.95
CA LYS A 97 -3.30 -13.66 11.54
C LYS A 97 -3.35 -12.18 11.15
N THR A 98 -4.35 -11.44 11.63
CA THR A 98 -4.52 -10.02 11.37
C THR A 98 -3.36 -9.19 11.93
N VAL A 99 -2.93 -9.47 13.16
CA VAL A 99 -1.80 -8.76 13.79
C VAL A 99 -0.52 -9.07 13.03
N ARG A 100 -0.23 -10.35 12.73
CA ARG A 100 0.95 -10.73 11.94
C ARG A 100 1.01 -10.01 10.59
N ASN A 101 -0.11 -9.98 9.87
CA ASN A 101 -0.20 -9.27 8.58
C ASN A 101 0.10 -7.78 8.74
N THR A 102 -0.45 -7.17 9.79
CA THR A 102 -0.29 -5.74 10.06
C THR A 102 1.15 -5.40 10.39
N LEU A 103 1.80 -6.19 11.25
CA LEU A 103 3.21 -6.00 11.61
C LEU A 103 4.14 -6.18 10.40
N ALA A 104 3.87 -7.19 9.56
CA ALA A 104 4.64 -7.43 8.34
C ALA A 104 4.46 -6.31 7.30
N LEU A 105 3.22 -5.86 7.06
CA LEU A 105 2.90 -4.76 6.14
C LEU A 105 3.62 -3.46 6.52
N ASN A 106 3.72 -3.20 7.82
CA ASN A 106 4.40 -2.02 8.36
C ASN A 106 5.91 -2.22 8.59
N LYS A 107 6.50 -3.32 8.08
CA LYS A 107 7.93 -3.62 8.20
C LYS A 107 8.44 -3.69 9.65
N ILE A 108 7.57 -4.05 10.60
CA ILE A 108 7.95 -4.26 12.00
C ILE A 108 8.59 -5.63 12.14
N THR A 109 8.05 -6.63 11.45
CA THR A 109 8.62 -7.99 11.35
C THR A 109 9.16 -8.27 9.95
N THR A 110 10.03 -9.28 9.83
CA THR A 110 10.64 -9.69 8.55
C THR A 110 9.67 -10.34 7.57
N GLY A 111 8.46 -10.69 8.02
CA GLY A 111 7.36 -11.13 7.15
C GLY A 111 7.02 -12.62 7.33
N TRP A 112 6.93 -13.36 6.23
CA TRP A 112 6.50 -14.77 6.26
C TRP A 112 7.68 -15.71 6.14
N GLY A 113 7.70 -16.76 6.97
CA GLY A 113 8.70 -17.83 6.88
C GLY A 113 9.26 -18.23 8.25
N ARG A 114 10.11 -19.26 8.26
CA ARG A 114 10.71 -19.86 9.48
C ARG A 114 11.64 -18.93 10.25
N ASN A 115 12.02 -17.78 9.67
CA ASN A 115 12.90 -16.78 10.27
C ASN A 115 12.16 -15.45 10.52
N ASN A 116 10.86 -15.53 10.79
CA ASN A 116 10.08 -14.35 11.13
C ASN A 116 10.53 -13.81 12.49
N GLN A 117 10.99 -12.56 12.49
CA GLN A 117 11.60 -11.92 13.64
C GLN A 117 11.34 -10.41 13.60
N LEU A 118 11.59 -9.71 14.70
CA LEU A 118 11.58 -8.26 14.71
C LEU A 118 12.70 -7.71 13.83
N THR A 119 12.38 -6.69 13.04
CA THR A 119 13.38 -5.97 12.27
C THR A 119 14.31 -5.16 13.18
N ALA A 120 15.52 -4.87 12.72
CA ALA A 120 16.48 -4.04 13.46
C ALA A 120 15.88 -2.67 13.83
N LYS A 121 15.09 -2.08 12.93
CA LYS A 121 14.39 -0.82 13.19
C LYS A 121 13.39 -0.96 14.34
N ALA A 122 12.55 -1.99 14.34
CA ALA A 122 11.59 -2.23 15.41
C ALA A 122 12.29 -2.43 16.76
N ARG A 123 13.39 -3.20 16.79
CA ARG A 123 14.21 -3.39 18.01
C ARG A 123 14.76 -2.08 18.54
N GLY A 124 15.28 -1.21 17.66
CA GLY A 124 15.79 0.09 18.06
C GLY A 124 14.74 0.94 18.79
N TYR A 125 13.51 0.96 18.30
CA TYR A 125 12.41 1.64 18.98
C TYR A 125 12.05 1.00 20.32
N LEU A 126 11.98 -0.33 20.39
CA LEU A 126 11.66 -1.04 21.64
C LEU A 126 12.76 -0.90 22.71
N LEU A 127 14.00 -0.63 22.31
CA LEU A 127 15.12 -0.37 23.23
C LEU A 127 15.11 1.04 23.81
N LEU A 128 14.65 2.04 23.04
CA LEU A 128 14.56 3.45 23.48
C LEU A 128 13.39 3.71 24.44
N ASP A 129 12.40 2.82 24.43
CA ASP A 129 11.14 2.92 25.17
C ASP A 129 11.13 2.12 26.49
N ASN A 130 12.27 1.53 26.88
CA ASN A 130 12.51 0.81 28.15
C ASN A 130 13.32 1.64 29.14
#